data_AF-A0A967LTX2-F1
#
_entry.id   AF-A0A967LTX2-F1
#
_cell.length_a   1.000
_cell.length_b   1.000
_cell.length_c   1.000
_cell.angle_alpha   90.00
_cell.angle_beta   90.00
_cell.angle_gamma   90.00
#
_symmetry.space_group_name_H-M   'P 1'
#
loop_
_entity.id
_entity.type
_entity.pdbx_description
1 polymer ?
#
loop_
_entity_poly.entity_id
_entity_poly.type
_entity_poly.pdbx_seq_one_letter_code
_entity_poly.pdbx_strand_id
1 'polypeptide(L)'
;MGADTIILAVATLVGLYMAANIGANDLANAMGTSVGSRALTLKQAVVISIVANLLGAILAGGHVTNTIRKGMINPELLAGSPEHLMMGMFAALLAAGIWVHLATVFGLPVSTT
;
A
#
# COMPACT_ATOMS: atom_id res chain seq x y z
N MET A 1 3.13 -13.74 25.14
CA MET A 1 3.54 -13.07 23.89
C MET A 1 4.28 -11.81 24.28
N GLY A 2 5.45 -11.54 23.67
CA GLY A 2 6.18 -10.28 23.88
C GLY A 2 5.45 -9.10 23.24
N ALA A 3 5.71 -7.89 23.74
CA ALA A 3 5.12 -6.66 23.20
C ALA A 3 5.54 -6.42 21.74
N ASP A 4 6.79 -6.76 21.42
CA ASP A 4 7.39 -6.85 20.09
C ASP A 4 6.54 -7.68 19.10
N THR A 5 6.13 -8.89 19.50
CA THR A 5 5.31 -9.77 18.68
C THR A 5 3.94 -9.16 18.38
N ILE A 6 3.33 -8.51 19.38
CA ILE A 6 2.03 -7.85 19.23
C ILE A 6 2.15 -6.66 18.27
N ILE A 7 3.18 -5.84 18.44
CA ILE A 7 3.44 -4.69 17.57
C ILE A 7 3.62 -5.14 16.12
N LEU A 8 4.44 -6.17 15.88
CA LEU A 8 4.65 -6.71 14.53
C LEU A 8 3.35 -7.26 13.92
N ALA A 9 2.55 -8.00 14.69
CA ALA A 9 1.28 -8.51 14.22
C ALA A 9 0.33 -7.38 13.79
N VAL A 10 0.23 -6.31 14.60
CA VAL A 10 -0.57 -5.12 14.26
C VAL A 10 0.00 -4.41 13.02
N ALA A 11 1.33 -4.27 12.92
CA ALA A 11 1.99 -3.68 11.75
C ALA A 11 1.62 -4.41 10.47
N THR A 12 1.70 -5.73 10.50
CA THR A 12 1.37 -6.58 9.36
C THR A 12 -0.10 -6.43 8.99
N LEU A 13 -1.03 -6.42 9.95
CA LEU A 13 -2.45 -6.24 9.67
C LEU A 13 -2.76 -4.89 9.03
N VAL A 14 -2.19 -3.80 9.55
CA VAL A 14 -2.38 -2.45 8.98
C VAL A 14 -1.72 -2.34 7.59
N GLY A 15 -0.55 -2.96 7.40
CA GLY A 15 0.12 -3.04 6.10
C GLY A 15 -0.68 -3.81 5.06
N LEU A 16 -1.28 -4.94 5.44
CA LEU A 16 -2.17 -5.72 4.58
C LEU A 16 -3.43 -4.92 4.22
N TYR A 17 -3.98 -4.18 5.18
CA TYR A 17 -5.11 -3.28 4.93
C TYR A 17 -4.77 -2.20 3.90
N MET A 18 -3.63 -1.50 4.06
CA MET A 18 -3.19 -0.52 3.07
C MET A 18 -2.95 -1.17 1.70
N ALA A 19 -2.28 -2.33 1.64
CA ALA A 19 -2.00 -3.03 0.40
C ALA A 19 -3.29 -3.42 -0.35
N ALA A 20 -4.31 -3.88 0.36
CA ALA A 20 -5.62 -4.19 -0.23
C ALA A 20 -6.28 -2.94 -0.82
N ASN A 21 -6.21 -1.80 -0.12
CA ASN A 21 -6.81 -0.54 -0.58
C ASN A 21 -6.08 0.03 -1.81
N ILE A 22 -4.74 -0.05 -1.84
CA ILE A 22 -3.96 0.31 -3.04
C ILE A 22 -4.41 -0.56 -4.21
N GLY A 23 -4.48 -1.88 -4.03
CA GLY A 23 -4.88 -2.80 -5.09
C GLY A 23 -6.27 -2.48 -5.65
N ALA A 24 -7.23 -2.11 -4.80
CA ALA A 24 -8.58 -1.75 -5.22
C ALA A 24 -8.62 -0.43 -6.01
N ASN A 25 -7.96 0.62 -5.51
CA ASN A 25 -7.88 1.93 -6.17
C ASN A 25 -7.15 1.84 -7.51
N ASP A 26 -5.99 1.17 -7.53
CA ASP A 26 -5.09 1.17 -8.68
C ASP A 26 -5.54 0.19 -9.77
N LEU A 27 -6.24 -0.89 -9.42
CA LEU A 27 -6.86 -1.77 -10.41
C LEU A 27 -7.83 -0.99 -11.31
N ALA A 28 -8.66 -0.13 -10.72
CA ALA A 28 -9.61 0.68 -11.47
C ALA A 28 -8.89 1.65 -12.41
N ASN A 29 -7.79 2.25 -11.95
CA ASN A 29 -6.96 3.14 -12.74
C ASN A 29 -6.26 2.42 -13.92
N ALA A 30 -5.70 1.24 -13.67
CA ALA A 30 -4.93 0.50 -14.68
C ALA A 30 -5.79 -0.28 -15.69
N MET A 31 -6.93 -0.83 -15.25
CA MET A 31 -7.72 -1.77 -16.06
C MET A 31 -9.11 -1.22 -16.45
N GLY A 32 -9.46 0.00 -16.02
CA GLY A 32 -10.75 0.61 -16.30
C GLY A 32 -11.05 0.75 -17.80
N THR A 33 -10.06 1.11 -18.61
CA THR A 33 -10.22 1.24 -20.07
C THR A 33 -10.36 -0.12 -20.76
N SER A 34 -9.59 -1.13 -20.36
CA SER A 34 -9.65 -2.49 -20.90
C SER A 34 -10.99 -3.18 -20.61
N VAL A 35 -11.53 -2.98 -19.39
CA VAL A 35 -12.86 -3.49 -19.03
C VAL A 35 -13.96 -2.65 -19.68
N GLY A 36 -13.83 -1.31 -19.68
CA GLY A 36 -14.81 -0.39 -20.25
C GLY A 36 -14.97 -0.53 -21.77
N SER A 37 -13.89 -0.83 -22.49
CA SER A 37 -13.89 -1.14 -23.93
C SER A 37 -14.37 -2.55 -24.26
N ARG A 38 -14.63 -3.39 -23.25
CA ARG A 38 -14.98 -4.82 -23.38
C ARG A 38 -13.87 -5.68 -23.99
N ALA A 39 -12.62 -5.19 -24.02
CA ALA A 39 -11.48 -6.01 -24.39
C ALA A 39 -11.23 -7.14 -23.37
N LEU A 40 -11.53 -6.87 -22.10
CA LEU A 40 -11.44 -7.84 -21.01
C LEU A 40 -12.73 -7.85 -20.17
N THR A 41 -13.07 -9.00 -19.62
CA THR A 41 -14.07 -9.09 -18.55
C THR A 41 -13.46 -8.62 -17.21
N LEU A 42 -14.32 -8.21 -16.28
CA LEU A 42 -13.87 -7.81 -14.93
C LEU A 42 -13.08 -8.92 -14.23
N LYS A 43 -13.51 -10.19 -14.37
CA LYS A 43 -12.81 -11.34 -13.78
C LYS A 43 -11.40 -11.50 -14.35
N GLN A 44 -11.24 -11.36 -15.67
CA GLN A 44 -9.92 -11.44 -16.31
C GLN A 44 -9.01 -10.30 -15.84
N ALA A 45 -9.52 -9.07 -15.79
CA ALA A 45 -8.76 -7.92 -15.32
C ALA A 45 -8.27 -8.09 -13.88
N VAL A 46 -9.10 -8.63 -12.98
CA VAL A 46 -8.72 -8.92 -11.59
C VAL A 46 -7.60 -9.97 -11.53
N VAL A 47 -7.72 -11.09 -12.26
CA VAL A 47 -6.71 -12.15 -12.25
C VAL A 47 -5.37 -11.64 -12.78
N ILE A 48 -5.38 -10.90 -13.90
CA ILE A 48 -4.18 -10.29 -14.47
C ILE A 48 -3.54 -9.34 -13.47
N SER A 49 -4.35 -8.49 -12.83
CA SER A 49 -3.86 -7.53 -11.84
C SER A 49 -3.23 -8.20 -10.62
N ILE A 50 -3.80 -9.29 -10.10
CA ILE A 50 -3.21 -10.06 -8.98
C ILE A 50 -1.82 -10.57 -9.36
N VAL A 51 -1.69 -11.21 -10.52
CA VAL A 51 -0.41 -11.76 -10.98
C VAL A 51 0.61 -10.65 -11.23
N ALA A 52 0.21 -9.59 -11.94
CA ALA A 52 1.09 -8.47 -12.27
C ALA A 52 1.56 -7.71 -11.04
N ASN A 53 0.67 -7.41 -10.08
CA ASN A 53 1.04 -6.73 -8.84
C ASN A 53 1.95 -7.59 -7.95
N LEU A 54 1.68 -8.90 -7.86
CA LEU A 54 2.55 -9.80 -7.09
C LEU A 54 3.96 -9.86 -7.71
N LEU A 55 4.06 -10.00 -9.04
CA LEU A 55 5.33 -10.01 -9.74
C LEU A 55 6.05 -8.67 -9.59
N GLY A 56 5.36 -7.54 -9.75
CA GLY A 56 5.93 -6.20 -9.57
C GLY A 56 6.45 -5.99 -8.15
N ALA A 57 5.71 -6.42 -7.13
CA ALA A 57 6.12 -6.34 -5.74
C ALA A 57 7.41 -7.16 -5.47
N ILE A 58 7.51 -8.36 -6.02
CA ILE A 58 8.68 -9.24 -5.85
C ILE A 58 9.90 -8.73 -6.64
N LEU A 59 9.70 -8.33 -7.90
CA LEU A 59 10.80 -8.00 -8.82
C LEU A 59 11.32 -6.57 -8.64
N ALA A 60 10.44 -5.61 -8.32
CA ALA A 60 10.76 -4.18 -8.30
C ALA A 60 10.44 -3.48 -6.96
N GLY A 61 9.69 -4.12 -6.05
CA GLY A 61 9.23 -3.48 -4.80
C GLY A 61 10.36 -3.05 -3.86
N GLY A 62 11.52 -3.71 -3.90
CA GLY A 62 12.68 -3.35 -3.10
C GLY A 62 13.26 -1.98 -3.42
N HIS A 63 13.27 -1.57 -4.71
CA HIS A 63 13.77 -0.25 -5.10
C HIS A 63 12.83 0.87 -4.62
N VAL A 64 11.52 0.70 -4.78
CA VAL A 64 10.52 1.69 -4.36
C VAL A 64 10.51 1.86 -2.84
N THR A 65 10.52 0.75 -2.10
CA THR A 65 10.57 0.78 -0.62
C THR A 65 11.80 1.54 -0.10
N ASN A 66 12.95 1.36 -0.75
CA ASN A 66 14.18 2.07 -0.38
C ASN A 66 14.06 3.59 -0.59
N THR A 67 13.45 4.02 -1.70
CA THR A 67 13.22 5.45 -1.97
C THR A 67 12.24 6.06 -0.98
N ILE A 68 11.13 5.39 -0.67
CA ILE A 68 10.13 5.84 0.32
C ILE A 68 10.78 6.00 1.70
N ARG A 69 11.52 4.97 2.17
CA ARG A 69 12.12 4.98 3.51
C ARG A 69 13.20 6.04 3.69
N LYS A 70 14.08 6.23 2.69
CA LYS A 70 15.22 7.14 2.79
C LYS A 70 14.91 8.56 2.32
N GLY A 71 13.94 8.72 1.43
CA GLY A 71 13.61 10.00 0.80
C GLY A 71 12.62 10.86 1.57
N MET A 72 11.79 10.27 2.45
CA MET A 72 10.74 11.03 3.16
C MET A 72 11.13 11.49 4.56
N ILE A 73 11.85 10.67 5.33
CA ILE A 73 12.25 10.99 6.70
C ILE A 73 13.72 10.61 6.85
N ASN A 74 14.58 11.52 7.33
CA ASN A 74 15.94 11.16 7.72
C ASN A 74 15.91 10.40 9.06
N PRO A 75 16.18 9.07 9.10
CA PRO A 75 16.10 8.29 10.33
C PRO A 75 17.15 8.69 11.36
N GLU A 76 18.26 9.32 10.93
CA GLU A 76 19.35 9.75 11.80
C GLU A 76 18.89 10.82 12.81
N LEU A 77 17.93 11.65 12.42
CA LEU A 77 17.33 12.66 13.30
C LEU A 77 16.54 12.04 14.46
N LEU A 78 16.12 10.77 14.32
CA LEU A 78 15.34 10.02 15.29
C LEU A 78 16.14 8.84 15.88
N ALA A 79 17.46 8.80 15.66
CA ALA A 79 18.30 7.69 16.11
C ALA A 79 18.33 7.54 17.65
N GLY A 80 18.16 8.65 18.39
CA GLY A 80 18.04 8.64 19.85
C GLY A 80 16.67 8.22 20.38
N SER A 81 15.67 8.07 19.49
CA SER A 81 14.29 7.77 19.85
C SER A 81 13.58 6.92 18.77
N PRO A 82 14.01 5.66 18.52
CA PRO A 82 13.49 4.82 17.43
C PRO A 82 11.99 4.52 17.52
N GLU A 83 11.44 4.53 18.73
CA GLU A 83 10.01 4.34 18.99
C GLU A 83 9.15 5.44 18.35
N HIS A 84 9.66 6.68 18.29
CA HIS A 84 8.95 7.79 17.64
C HIS A 84 8.89 7.62 16.12
N LEU A 85 9.97 7.12 15.52
CA LEU A 85 10.00 6.78 14.09
C LEU A 85 8.97 5.68 13.80
N MET A 86 8.97 4.62 14.60
CA MET A 86 7.99 3.53 14.46
C MET A 86 6.56 4.05 14.55
N MET A 87 6.21 4.79 15.61
CA MET A 87 4.86 5.34 15.78
C MET A 87 4.45 6.25 14.62
N GLY A 88 5.36 7.09 14.12
CA GLY A 88 5.12 7.95 12.96
C GLY A 88 4.82 7.15 11.69
N MET A 89 5.60 6.11 11.41
CA MET A 89 5.37 5.23 10.25
C MET A 89 4.03 4.49 10.34
N PHE A 90 3.66 4.02 11.53
CA PHE A 90 2.36 3.40 11.78
C PHE A 90 1.19 4.38 11.56
N ALA A 91 1.31 5.60 12.09
CA ALA A 91 0.29 6.63 11.94
C ALA A 91 0.10 7.00 10.46
N ALA A 92 1.20 7.17 9.71
CA ALA A 92 1.15 7.45 8.28
C ALA A 92 0.49 6.32 7.50
N LEU A 93 0.85 5.06 7.79
CA LEU A 93 0.29 3.89 7.11
C LEU A 93 -1.22 3.76 7.35
N LEU A 94 -1.67 3.95 8.60
CA LEU A 94 -3.09 3.87 8.94
C LEU A 94 -3.89 5.04 8.33
N ALA A 95 -3.37 6.26 8.42
CA ALA A 95 -4.02 7.44 7.86
C ALA A 95 -4.18 7.33 6.33
N ALA A 96 -3.12 6.91 5.63
CA ALA A 96 -3.16 6.65 4.20
C ALA A 96 -4.15 5.53 3.87
N GLY A 97 -4.12 4.42 4.61
CA GLY A 97 -5.05 3.31 4.42
C GLY A 97 -6.51 3.70 4.57
N ILE A 98 -6.84 4.49 5.58
CA ILE A 98 -8.21 5.01 5.78
C ILE A 98 -8.61 5.93 4.63
N TRP A 99 -7.74 6.86 4.24
CA TRP A 99 -8.06 7.81 3.17
C TRP A 99 -8.28 7.12 1.82
N VAL A 100 -7.39 6.20 1.43
CA VAL A 100 -7.52 5.46 0.16
C VAL A 100 -8.76 4.59 0.16
N HIS A 101 -9.08 3.93 1.29
CA HIS A 101 -10.32 3.16 1.40
C HIS A 101 -11.54 4.06 1.18
N LEU A 102 -11.63 5.20 1.87
CA LEU A 102 -12.75 6.12 1.72
C LEU A 102 -12.87 6.63 0.27
N ALA A 103 -11.76 7.06 -0.33
CA ALA A 103 -11.73 7.48 -1.73
C ALA A 103 -12.24 6.39 -2.67
N THR A 104 -11.79 5.14 -2.45
CA THR A 104 -12.21 3.97 -3.25
C THR A 104 -13.70 3.69 -3.11
N VAL A 105 -14.27 3.79 -1.90
CA VAL A 105 -15.72 3.64 -1.66
C VAL A 105 -16.53 4.69 -2.40
N PHE A 106 -16.02 5.92 -2.47
CA PHE A 106 -16.65 7.00 -3.24
C PHE A 106 -16.34 6.97 -4.74
N GLY A 107 -15.56 5.98 -5.22
CA GLY A 107 -15.18 5.86 -6.63
C GLY A 107 -14.25 6.98 -7.11
N LEU A 108 -13.52 7.62 -6.19
CA LEU A 108 -12.58 8.69 -6.48
C LEU A 108 -11.19 8.10 -6.73
N PRO A 109 -10.64 8.18 -7.97
CA PRO A 109 -9.28 7.73 -8.22
C PRO A 109 -8.30 8.71 -7.57
N VAL A 110 -7.49 8.22 -6.62
CA VAL A 110 -6.49 9.02 -5.89
C VAL A 110 -5.09 8.45 -6.04
N SER A 111 -4.06 9.29 -5.84
CA SER A 111 -2.68 8.80 -5.67
C SER A 111 -2.52 8.17 -4.31
N THR A 112 -1.93 6.97 -4.28
CA THR A 112 -1.58 6.26 -3.03
C THR A 112 -0.11 6.44 -2.63
N THR A 113 0.71 7.04 -3.51
CA THR A 113 2.12 7.42 -3.30
C THR A 113 2.18 8.89 -2.91
#